data_AF-A0A2P9AFQ2-F1
#
_entry.id   AF-A0A2P9AFQ2-F1
#
_cell.length_a   1.000
_cell.length_b   1.000
_cell.length_c   1.000
_cell.angle_alpha   90.00
_cell.angle_beta   90.00
_cell.angle_gamma   90.00
#
_symmetry.space_group_name_H-M   'P 1'
#
loop_
_entity.id
_entity.type
_entity.pdbx_description
1 polymer ?
#
loop_
_entity_poly.entity_id
_entity_poly.type
_entity_poly.pdbx_seq_one_letter_code
_entity_poly.pdbx_strand_id
1 'polypeptide(L)'
;MIVDEIGTRIFTRRGLDWTAIPRPGRRIEVTRLDSAIIDGEIIVLNDAGLSDFAALRKAITRRQHDLYFVAFDLLHLNGHD
;
A
#
# COMPACT_ATOMS: atom_id res chain seq x y z
N MET A 1 2.17 5.55 -1.48
CA MET A 1 3.05 4.90 -0.47
C MET A 1 4.39 5.62 -0.49
N ILE A 2 4.94 5.89 0.68
CA ILE A 2 6.26 6.52 0.86
C ILE A 2 7.16 5.49 1.55
N VAL A 3 8.38 5.33 1.06
CA VAL A 3 9.42 4.48 1.64
C VAL A 3 10.68 5.31 1.77
N ASP A 4 11.25 5.36 2.97
CA ASP A 4 12.50 6.07 3.29
C ASP A 4 13.09 5.55 4.61
N GLU A 5 14.06 6.28 5.20
CA GLU A 5 14.73 5.92 6.45
C GLU A 5 13.81 5.83 7.67
N ILE A 6 12.66 6.51 7.65
CA ILE A 6 11.65 6.44 8.72
C ILE A 6 10.85 5.13 8.59
N GLY A 7 10.75 4.60 7.37
CA GLY A 7 10.11 3.33 7.04
C GLY A 7 9.03 3.48 6.00
N THR A 8 8.11 2.50 5.96
CA THR A 8 7.00 2.50 4.99
C THR A 8 5.79 3.22 5.58
N ARG A 9 5.31 4.27 4.89
CA ARG A 9 4.13 5.05 5.26
C ARG A 9 3.14 5.10 4.11
N ILE A 10 1.84 5.05 4.40
CA ILE A 10 0.81 4.99 3.35
C ILE A 10 -0.28 6.00 3.62
N PHE A 11 -0.53 6.83 2.62
CA PHE A 11 -1.54 7.85 2.67
C PHE A 11 -2.61 7.55 1.62
N THR A 12 -3.87 7.79 1.98
CA THR A 12 -4.96 7.81 1.00
C THR A 12 -4.81 9.01 0.07
N ARG A 13 -5.56 9.01 -1.04
CA ARG A 13 -5.65 10.16 -1.96
C ARG A 13 -6.05 11.48 -1.27
N ARG A 14 -6.70 11.42 -0.10
CA ARG A 14 -7.10 12.60 0.69
C ARG A 14 -6.11 12.96 1.81
N GLY A 15 -4.95 12.30 1.88
CA GLY A 15 -3.91 12.55 2.87
C GLY A 15 -4.13 11.87 4.23
N LEU A 16 -5.14 11.02 4.39
CA LEU A 16 -5.31 10.25 5.63
C LEU A 16 -4.20 9.20 5.77
N ASP A 17 -3.53 9.17 6.93
CA ASP A 17 -2.49 8.20 7.26
C ASP A 17 -3.11 6.82 7.56
N TRP A 18 -2.72 5.83 6.76
CA TRP A 18 -3.15 4.44 6.79
C TRP A 18 -1.98 3.48 7.09
N THR A 19 -0.90 3.98 7.67
CA THR A 19 0.32 3.21 7.97
C THR A 19 0.05 2.09 8.98
N ALA A 20 -0.84 2.32 9.95
CA ALA A 20 -1.16 1.35 11.00
C ALA A 20 -2.03 0.16 10.54
N ILE A 21 -2.57 0.17 9.31
CA ILE A 21 -3.37 -0.94 8.79
C ILE A 21 -2.40 -2.08 8.43
N PRO A 22 -2.44 -3.21 9.15
CA PRO A 22 -1.58 -4.36 8.89
C PRO A 22 -1.94 -4.99 7.54
N ARG A 23 -0.92 -5.39 6.78
CA ARG A 23 -1.11 -5.90 5.42
C ARG A 23 -0.38 -7.22 5.23
N PRO A 24 -0.99 -8.19 4.51
CA PRO A 24 -0.34 -9.38 4.00
C PRO A 24 0.56 -8.99 2.82
N GLY A 25 1.71 -8.42 3.12
CA GLY A 25 2.65 -8.01 2.09
C GLY A 25 4.02 -8.13 2.69
N ARG A 26 4.85 -8.98 2.08
CA ARG A 26 6.29 -9.08 2.31
C ARG A 26 6.80 -7.67 2.58
N ARG A 27 7.27 -7.42 3.80
CA ARG A 27 7.86 -6.14 4.21
C ARG A 27 8.76 -5.74 3.05
N ILE A 28 8.53 -4.57 2.45
CA ILE A 28 9.42 -4.07 1.40
C ILE A 28 10.75 -3.90 2.11
N GLU A 29 11.64 -4.87 1.95
CA GLU A 29 12.96 -4.82 2.54
C GLU A 29 13.73 -3.74 1.78
N VAL A 30 13.87 -2.60 2.44
CA VAL A 30 14.47 -1.35 1.95
C VAL A 30 16.00 -1.51 1.90
N THR A 31 16.51 -2.62 1.37
CA THR A 31 17.95 -2.90 1.37
C THR A 31 18.68 -2.29 0.17
N ARG A 32 17.96 -1.66 -0.78
CA ARG A 32 18.52 -1.10 -2.03
C ARG A 32 17.95 0.25 -2.46
N LEU A 33 17.09 0.86 -1.65
CA LEU A 33 16.38 2.11 -1.99
C LEU A 33 16.63 3.12 -0.86
N ASP A 34 16.98 4.35 -1.18
CA ASP A 34 17.13 5.42 -0.20
C ASP A 34 15.76 6.06 0.07
N SER A 35 15.03 6.40 -0.99
CA SER A 35 13.66 6.92 -0.88
C SER A 35 12.80 6.60 -2.12
N ALA A 36 11.50 6.43 -1.94
CA ALA A 36 10.56 6.26 -3.03
C ALA A 36 9.15 6.78 -2.69
N ILE A 37 8.47 7.33 -3.70
CA ILE A 37 7.03 7.61 -3.67
C ILE A 37 6.37 6.76 -4.74
N ILE A 38 5.50 5.85 -4.31
CA ILE A 38 4.84 4.86 -5.16
C ILE A 38 3.34 5.12 -5.13
N ASP A 39 2.73 5.33 -6.30
CA ASP A 39 1.28 5.39 -6.40
C ASP A 39 0.69 3.98 -6.60
N GLY A 40 -0.49 3.77 -6.05
CA GLY A 40 -1.11 2.45 -6.04
C GLY A 40 -2.49 2.42 -5.40
N GLU A 41 -3.16 1.29 -5.57
CA GLU A 41 -4.48 1.04 -5.04
C GLU A 41 -4.46 -0.05 -3.96
N ILE A 42 -5.25 0.14 -2.90
CA ILE A 42 -5.51 -0.92 -1.93
C ILE A 42 -6.76 -1.67 -2.36
N ILE A 43 -6.65 -2.97 -2.56
CA ILE A 43 -7.75 -3.82 -3.01
C ILE A 43 -7.96 -5.02 -2.07
N VAL A 44 -9.13 -5.64 -2.20
CA VAL A 44 -9.41 -6.99 -1.71
C VAL A 44 -9.82 -7.81 -2.92
N LEU A 45 -9.35 -9.05 -3.00
CA LEU A 45 -9.73 -9.97 -4.06
C LEU A 45 -10.92 -10.81 -3.62
N ASN A 46 -11.88 -11.03 -4.52
CA ASN A 46 -12.91 -12.06 -4.35
C ASN A 46 -12.39 -13.45 -4.74
N ASP A 47 -13.25 -14.47 -4.63
CA ASP A 47 -12.89 -15.86 -4.94
C ASP A 47 -12.46 -16.08 -6.41
N ALA A 48 -12.83 -15.17 -7.31
CA ALA A 48 -12.41 -15.18 -8.71
C ALA A 48 -11.10 -14.40 -8.97
N GLY A 49 -10.47 -13.87 -7.92
CA GLY A 49 -9.24 -13.07 -8.02
C GLY A 49 -9.45 -11.65 -8.55
N LEU A 50 -10.69 -11.13 -8.51
CA LEU A 50 -11.02 -9.78 -8.96
C LEU A 50 -11.18 -8.82 -7.79
N SER A 51 -10.88 -7.54 -8.00
CA SER A 51 -11.07 -6.50 -6.99
C SER A 51 -12.54 -6.37 -6.57
N ASP A 52 -12.80 -6.40 -5.26
CA ASP A 52 -14.12 -6.21 -4.66
C ASP A 52 -14.13 -5.01 -3.70
N PHE A 53 -14.66 -3.89 -4.20
CA PHE A 53 -14.78 -2.65 -3.43
C PHE A 53 -15.76 -2.75 -2.25
N ALA A 54 -16.82 -3.56 -2.37
CA ALA A 54 -17.78 -3.75 -1.29
C ALA A 54 -17.14 -4.54 -0.12
N ALA A 55 -16.30 -5.53 -0.45
CA ALA A 55 -15.52 -6.28 0.52
C ALA A 55 -14.43 -5.42 1.17
N LEU A 56 -13.76 -4.55 0.41
CA LEU A 56 -12.71 -3.65 0.92
C LEU A 56 -13.15 -2.86 2.16
N ARG A 57 -14.36 -2.26 2.12
CA ARG A 57 -14.90 -1.50 3.27
C ARG A 57 -15.00 -2.33 4.55
N LYS A 58 -15.30 -3.62 4.43
CA LYS A 58 -15.38 -4.55 5.56
C LYS A 58 -13.98 -5.02 6.00
N ALA A 59 -13.09 -5.28 5.04
CA ALA A 59 -11.75 -5.79 5.29
C ALA A 59 -10.87 -4.79 6.07
N ILE A 60 -10.96 -3.49 5.75
CA ILE A 60 -10.24 -2.42 6.45
C ILE A 60 -10.47 -2.46 7.97
N THR A 61 -11.65 -2.89 8.43
CA THR A 61 -12.00 -2.93 9.85
C THR A 61 -11.89 -4.31 10.50
N ARG A 62 -12.03 -5.40 9.73
CA ARG A 62 -12.21 -6.76 10.31
C ARG A 62 -11.30 -7.84 9.72
N ARG A 63 -10.73 -7.64 8.53
CA ARG A 63 -9.94 -8.64 7.80
C ARG A 63 -8.78 -7.98 7.05
N GLN A 64 -7.94 -7.30 7.82
CA GLN A 64 -6.83 -6.51 7.26
C GLN A 64 -5.77 -7.38 6.56
N HIS A 65 -5.72 -8.68 6.90
CA HIS A 65 -4.92 -9.71 6.24
C HIS A 65 -5.37 -10.09 4.81
N ASP A 66 -6.46 -9.50 4.30
CA ASP A 66 -6.94 -9.70 2.91
C ASP A 66 -6.59 -8.50 1.99
N LEU A 67 -5.90 -7.50 2.52
CA LEU A 67 -5.61 -6.25 1.81
C LEU A 67 -4.35 -6.36 0.95
N TYR A 68 -4.46 -6.08 -0.34
CA TYR A 68 -3.31 -5.99 -1.24
C TYR A 68 -3.04 -4.54 -1.59
N PHE A 69 -1.76 -4.16 -1.69
CA PHE A 69 -1.36 -2.91 -2.32
C PHE A 69 -0.85 -3.21 -3.72
N VAL A 70 -1.53 -2.68 -4.73
CA VAL A 70 -1.17 -2.82 -6.14
C VAL A 70 -0.53 -1.52 -6.59
N ALA A 71 0.78 -1.53 -6.79
CA ALA A 71 1.52 -0.40 -7.33
C ALA A 71 1.30 -0.29 -8.84
N PHE A 72 1.07 0.92 -9.34
CA PHE A 72 0.95 1.19 -10.78
C PHE A 72 1.81 2.36 -11.27
N ASP A 73 2.32 3.20 -10.37
CA ASP A 73 3.23 4.30 -10.73
C ASP A 73 4.35 4.47 -9.69
N LEU A 74 5.50 4.94 -10.16
CA LEU A 74 6.65 5.32 -9.34
C LEU A 74 6.89 6.81 -9.57
N LEU A 75 6.44 7.62 -8.63
CA LEU A 75 6.45 9.08 -8.73
C LEU A 75 7.79 9.70 -8.30
N HIS A 76 8.57 8.97 -7.52
CA HIS A 76 9.88 9.41 -7.05
C HIS A 76 10.75 8.20 -6.70
N LEU A 77 12.04 8.28 -7.01
CA LEU A 77 13.04 7.29 -6.68
C LEU A 77 14.40 7.95 -6.41
N ASN A 78 14.90 7.85 -5.17
CA ASN A 78 16.25 8.25 -4.77
C ASN A 78 16.65 9.66 -5.24
N GLY A 79 15.77 10.65 -5.07
CA GLY A 79 16.04 12.03 -5.49
C GLY A 79 15.65 12.36 -6.93
N HIS A 80 15.10 11.39 -7.68
CA HIS A 80 14.63 11.59 -9.04
C HIS A 80 13.10 11.49 -9.12
N ASP A 81 12.47 12.46 -9.78
CA ASP A 81 11.05 12.49 -10.10
C ASP A 81 10.79 11.96 -11.52
#